data_AF-A0A952RBR2-F1
#
_entry.id   AF-A0A952RBR2-F1
#
_cell.length_a   1.000
_cell.length_b   1.000
_cell.length_c   1.000
_cell.angle_alpha   90.00
_cell.angle_beta   90.00
_cell.angle_gamma   90.00
#
_symmetry.space_group_name_H-M   'P 1'
#
loop_
_entity.id
_entity.type
_entity.pdbx_description
1 polymer ?
#
loop_
_entity_poly.entity_id
_entity_poly.type
_entity_poly.pdbx_seq_one_letter_code
_entity_poly.pdbx_strand_id
1 'polypeptide(L)'
;MIESFRKRRRQTAEEHAEPRARGRASQRASIALCLLMLLAASAALVIGCSDEDPEEPRSELPYANEASLHARALDVRYDAASDSVVFEMHVQGDAGSVKPTPAGQVHGAPVLGYVFLTNLRPTDVGFDDVEGTVALAATSHPDFDDTPLWDEDGNADYDDDGAIYHAHWVVLVEDARAPAGLASRQVSEGSVLPPTAPMPMYLDSPGFTIVEQADKIRVIVPSDRIGRRFDLQVGGVVAYMQVDTSGETPFVAVHGLISAVDGGALSTALTGASSAPTSSWPSRTVTEIPSELSDPFDVQAAVARYSAEQDSFILSMRVSGAIGSVEPEPVGSVDGAPVLGYVFPTTIPPSALGFKGIEGIVVLAVTSHPDFDDTPLWDETRDGDYSNDGGFYHVHWAVLVEDTGSPAGFSVPSQSDESMLPPTAPMHMYLDSPGYHTFANGDELSVVIPAWHLRGVEGFSYDALTAQMRVDGSGHAHVLRVEQVYSVLSGDLSLPLSVSKSQATQATKK
;
A
#
# COMPACT_ATOMS: atom_id res chain seq x y z
N MET A 1 8.60 -10.58 -18.75
CA MET A 1 7.87 -9.39 -18.25
C MET A 1 8.77 -8.51 -17.39
N ILE A 2 9.62 -9.09 -16.52
CA ILE A 2 10.66 -8.40 -15.73
C ILE A 2 11.70 -7.62 -16.57
N GLU A 3 12.13 -8.14 -17.72
CA GLU A 3 13.11 -7.42 -18.59
C GLU A 3 12.53 -6.18 -19.29
N SER A 4 11.21 -6.09 -19.50
CA SER A 4 10.59 -4.90 -20.10
C SER A 4 10.38 -3.75 -19.10
N PHE A 5 10.32 -4.07 -17.79
CA PHE A 5 10.32 -3.08 -16.71
C PHE A 5 11.66 -2.31 -16.66
N ARG A 6 12.79 -3.02 -16.82
CA ARG A 6 14.15 -2.42 -16.69
C ARG A 6 14.52 -1.44 -17.82
N LYS A 7 13.89 -1.53 -19.00
CA LYS A 7 14.30 -0.77 -20.19
C LYS A 7 13.79 0.67 -20.24
N ARG A 8 12.74 1.02 -19.48
CA ARG A 8 12.12 2.37 -19.48
C ARG A 8 12.88 3.40 -18.62
N ARG A 9 13.77 2.96 -17.72
CA ARG A 9 14.57 3.79 -16.79
C ARG A 9 15.53 4.82 -17.42
N ARG A 10 15.59 4.97 -18.76
CA ARG A 10 16.64 5.76 -19.43
C ARG A 10 16.19 6.95 -20.27
N GLN A 11 14.89 7.23 -20.40
CA GLN A 11 14.41 8.20 -21.40
C GLN A 11 13.63 9.41 -20.88
N THR A 12 13.32 9.51 -19.60
CA THR A 12 12.51 10.61 -19.06
C THR A 12 13.30 11.47 -18.10
N ALA A 13 14.28 12.19 -18.65
CA ALA A 13 14.93 13.30 -17.97
C ALA A 13 15.29 14.35 -19.02
N GLU A 14 14.29 15.13 -19.47
CA GLU A 14 14.43 16.52 -19.91
C GLU A 14 13.08 17.08 -20.43
N GLU A 15 12.79 18.31 -20.00
CA GLU A 15 11.75 19.27 -20.44
C GLU A 15 10.35 19.28 -19.79
N HIS A 16 10.14 20.32 -18.98
CA HIS A 16 8.85 20.89 -18.58
C HIS A 16 8.77 22.36 -19.03
N ALA A 17 7.59 22.81 -19.50
CA ALA A 17 6.82 23.92 -18.91
C ALA A 17 5.60 24.39 -19.75
N GLU A 18 4.49 24.69 -19.04
CA GLU A 18 3.39 25.66 -19.29
C GLU A 18 1.98 25.23 -19.83
N PRO A 19 0.88 25.95 -19.46
CA PRO A 19 -0.25 25.33 -18.73
C PRO A 19 -1.61 25.29 -19.47
N ARG A 20 -2.50 24.43 -18.98
CA ARG A 20 -3.92 24.30 -19.42
C ARG A 20 -4.91 24.97 -18.46
N ALA A 21 -6.02 25.43 -19.03
CA ALA A 21 -7.16 26.00 -18.31
C ALA A 21 -8.50 25.33 -18.71
N ARG A 22 -9.24 24.93 -17.66
CA ARG A 22 -10.71 24.85 -17.47
C ARG A 22 -11.54 23.72 -18.09
N GLY A 23 -12.28 23.04 -17.20
CA GLY A 23 -13.50 22.28 -17.49
C GLY A 23 -14.13 21.63 -16.25
N ARG A 24 -14.60 22.41 -15.26
CA ARG A 24 -15.29 21.92 -14.04
C ARG A 24 -16.81 22.02 -14.24
N ALA A 25 -17.55 20.92 -14.01
CA ALA A 25 -18.93 20.84 -13.47
C ALA A 25 -19.92 19.86 -14.15
N SER A 26 -19.61 19.21 -15.28
CA SER A 26 -20.63 18.45 -16.03
C SER A 26 -20.77 16.94 -15.71
N GLN A 27 -19.79 16.30 -15.06
CA GLN A 27 -19.72 14.83 -15.01
C GLN A 27 -20.41 14.15 -13.82
N ARG A 28 -20.53 14.83 -12.66
CA ARG A 28 -21.09 14.21 -11.43
C ARG A 28 -22.53 13.72 -11.60
N ALA A 29 -23.28 14.28 -12.56
CA ALA A 29 -24.65 13.90 -12.84
C ALA A 29 -24.78 12.69 -13.79
N SER A 30 -23.78 12.40 -14.64
CA SER A 30 -23.93 11.37 -15.68
C SER A 30 -23.68 9.95 -15.18
N ILE A 31 -22.71 9.73 -14.28
CA ILE A 31 -22.35 8.38 -13.81
C ILE A 31 -23.35 7.86 -12.76
N ALA A 32 -23.79 8.71 -11.82
CA ALA A 32 -24.88 8.36 -10.91
C ALA A 32 -26.18 8.06 -11.67
N LEU A 33 -26.42 8.73 -12.80
CA LEU A 33 -27.57 8.48 -13.67
C LEU A 33 -27.41 7.20 -14.50
N CYS A 34 -26.21 6.85 -14.97
CA CYS A 34 -25.93 5.57 -15.63
C CYS A 34 -26.07 4.38 -14.66
N LEU A 35 -25.52 4.47 -13.44
CA LEU A 35 -25.69 3.47 -12.39
C LEU A 35 -27.17 3.31 -11.97
N LEU A 36 -27.92 4.43 -11.83
CA LEU A 36 -29.37 4.38 -11.61
C LEU A 36 -30.13 3.75 -12.79
N MET A 37 -29.72 4.04 -14.04
CA MET A 37 -30.37 3.49 -15.23
C MET A 37 -30.07 2.01 -15.44
N LEU A 38 -28.87 1.55 -15.08
CA LEU A 38 -28.48 0.13 -15.07
C LEU A 38 -29.34 -0.69 -14.09
N LEU A 39 -29.61 -0.18 -12.89
CA LEU A 39 -30.49 -0.84 -11.91
C LEU A 39 -31.98 -0.77 -12.28
N ALA A 40 -32.42 0.30 -12.94
CA ALA A 40 -33.79 0.41 -13.44
C ALA A 40 -34.09 -0.60 -14.56
N ALA A 41 -33.09 -0.96 -15.38
CA ALA A 41 -33.22 -2.00 -16.39
C ALA A 41 -33.36 -3.41 -15.78
N SER A 42 -32.85 -3.65 -14.56
CA SER A 42 -33.03 -4.91 -13.83
C SER A 42 -34.36 -5.00 -13.07
N ALA A 43 -34.99 -3.86 -12.72
CA ALA A 43 -36.24 -3.82 -11.95
C ALA A 43 -37.52 -3.76 -12.81
N ALA A 44 -37.42 -3.45 -14.10
CA ALA A 44 -38.56 -3.32 -15.00
C ALA A 44 -38.83 -4.60 -15.82
N LEU A 45 -39.21 -5.71 -15.17
CA LEU A 45 -39.80 -6.84 -15.90
C LEU A 45 -40.80 -7.67 -15.09
N VAL A 46 -41.83 -7.03 -14.55
CA VAL A 46 -43.11 -7.72 -14.27
C VAL A 46 -44.24 -6.74 -14.60
N ILE A 47 -44.85 -6.89 -15.80
CA ILE A 47 -46.27 -6.73 -16.14
C ILE A 47 -46.39 -6.55 -17.68
N GLY A 48 -46.99 -7.55 -18.35
CA GLY A 48 -47.94 -7.33 -19.46
C GLY A 48 -47.50 -7.61 -20.92
N CYS A 49 -47.85 -8.81 -21.40
CA CYS A 49 -48.23 -9.23 -22.78
C CYS A 49 -47.90 -8.34 -24.01
N SER A 50 -47.14 -8.86 -24.99
CA SER A 50 -47.62 -9.62 -26.17
C SER A 50 -46.54 -9.73 -27.28
N ASP A 51 -46.38 -10.95 -27.80
CA ASP A 51 -45.90 -11.39 -29.13
C ASP A 51 -44.49 -11.04 -29.67
N GLU A 52 -43.67 -12.10 -29.68
CA GLU A 52 -42.66 -12.55 -30.66
C GLU A 52 -41.46 -11.66 -31.06
N ASP A 53 -40.35 -11.88 -30.35
CA ASP A 53 -39.05 -12.25 -30.95
C ASP A 53 -38.42 -13.32 -30.02
N PRO A 54 -37.70 -14.34 -30.52
CA PRO A 54 -36.95 -15.22 -29.63
C PRO A 54 -35.73 -14.44 -29.15
N GLU A 55 -35.85 -13.75 -28.00
CA GLU A 55 -34.68 -13.31 -27.26
C GLU A 55 -33.80 -14.55 -27.03
N GLU A 56 -32.59 -14.55 -27.61
CA GLU A 56 -31.54 -15.44 -27.13
C GLU A 56 -31.52 -15.34 -25.60
N PRO A 57 -31.47 -16.46 -24.85
CA PRO A 57 -31.45 -16.38 -23.40
C PRO A 57 -30.23 -15.54 -23.02
N ARG A 58 -30.47 -14.31 -22.54
CA ARG A 58 -29.42 -13.47 -21.97
C ARG A 58 -28.75 -14.32 -20.91
N SER A 59 -27.49 -14.69 -21.13
CA SER A 59 -26.73 -15.48 -20.17
C SER A 59 -26.81 -14.78 -18.82
N GLU A 60 -27.30 -15.48 -17.80
CA GLU A 60 -27.31 -14.93 -16.43
C GLU A 60 -25.90 -14.45 -16.08
N LEU A 61 -25.81 -13.27 -15.44
CA LEU A 61 -24.52 -12.73 -15.01
C LEU A 61 -23.85 -13.74 -14.08
N PRO A 62 -22.57 -14.11 -14.32
CA PRO A 62 -21.85 -15.03 -13.44
C PRO A 62 -21.89 -14.57 -11.99
N TYR A 63 -22.01 -15.53 -11.07
CA TYR A 63 -22.00 -15.32 -9.62
C TYR A 63 -23.14 -14.44 -9.07
N ALA A 64 -24.17 -14.13 -9.87
CA ALA A 64 -25.27 -13.24 -9.46
C ALA A 64 -26.04 -13.74 -8.23
N ASN A 65 -25.99 -15.03 -7.92
CA ASN A 65 -26.70 -15.63 -6.78
C ASN A 65 -25.80 -15.85 -5.54
N GLU A 66 -24.52 -15.47 -5.59
CA GLU A 66 -23.57 -15.70 -4.50
C GLU A 66 -23.72 -14.67 -3.38
N ALA A 67 -24.20 -15.10 -2.20
CA ALA A 67 -24.49 -14.19 -1.09
C ALA A 67 -23.29 -13.34 -0.64
N SER A 68 -22.07 -13.87 -0.74
CA SER A 68 -20.83 -13.13 -0.42
C SER A 68 -20.57 -11.94 -1.35
N LEU A 69 -21.23 -11.88 -2.52
CA LEU A 69 -21.09 -10.81 -3.52
C LEU A 69 -22.27 -9.82 -3.50
N HIS A 70 -23.16 -9.92 -2.51
CA HIS A 70 -24.31 -9.02 -2.36
C HIS A 70 -24.04 -7.97 -1.27
N ALA A 71 -23.60 -6.78 -1.65
CA ALA A 71 -23.34 -5.69 -0.73
C ALA A 71 -24.61 -5.17 -0.05
N ARG A 72 -24.50 -4.86 1.24
CA ARG A 72 -25.58 -4.38 2.12
C ARG A 72 -25.32 -2.97 2.64
N ALA A 73 -24.08 -2.69 3.02
CA ALA A 73 -23.71 -1.43 3.66
C ALA A 73 -22.22 -1.12 3.41
N LEU A 74 -21.88 0.16 3.59
CA LEU A 74 -20.51 0.65 3.57
C LEU A 74 -20.24 1.38 4.88
N ASP A 75 -19.01 1.26 5.35
CA ASP A 75 -18.45 2.13 6.37
C ASP A 75 -17.09 2.62 5.89
N VAL A 76 -16.80 3.91 6.10
CA VAL A 76 -15.52 4.51 5.74
C VAL A 76 -15.11 5.41 6.89
N ARG A 77 -14.00 5.06 7.54
CA ARG A 77 -13.57 5.70 8.79
C ARG A 77 -12.07 5.96 8.81
N TYR A 78 -11.69 7.08 9.41
CA TYR A 78 -10.30 7.37 9.73
C TYR A 78 -9.93 6.70 11.05
N ASP A 79 -8.79 6.00 11.07
CA ASP A 79 -8.20 5.38 12.24
C ASP A 79 -6.95 6.16 12.68
N ALA A 80 -7.07 6.92 13.76
CA ALA A 80 -5.96 7.75 14.26
C ALA A 80 -4.75 6.92 14.74
N ALA A 81 -4.97 5.65 15.06
CA ALA A 81 -3.97 4.82 15.69
C ALA A 81 -3.04 4.16 14.64
N SER A 82 -3.50 4.03 13.39
CA SER A 82 -2.68 3.67 12.23
C SER A 82 -2.52 4.80 11.20
N ASP A 83 -3.14 5.97 11.41
CA ASP A 83 -3.21 7.08 10.45
C ASP A 83 -3.66 6.63 9.05
N SER A 84 -4.66 5.74 9.02
CA SER A 84 -5.20 5.11 7.82
C SER A 84 -6.70 5.38 7.67
N VAL A 85 -7.20 5.32 6.44
CA VAL A 85 -8.62 5.22 6.12
C VAL A 85 -8.98 3.76 5.91
N VAL A 86 -9.95 3.27 6.68
CA VAL A 86 -10.49 1.92 6.57
C VAL A 86 -11.75 1.99 5.71
N PHE A 87 -11.70 1.35 4.54
CA PHE A 87 -12.85 1.14 3.67
C PHE A 87 -13.45 -0.23 4.00
N GLU A 88 -14.70 -0.28 4.45
CA GLU A 88 -15.38 -1.53 4.83
C GLU A 88 -16.67 -1.71 4.01
N MET A 89 -16.84 -2.90 3.43
CA MET A 89 -18.09 -3.31 2.78
C MET A 89 -18.67 -4.52 3.50
N HIS A 90 -19.97 -4.44 3.83
CA HIS A 90 -20.75 -5.53 4.40
C HIS A 90 -21.51 -6.26 3.30
N VAL A 91 -21.53 -7.58 3.32
CA VAL A 91 -22.17 -8.42 2.30
C VAL A 91 -23.18 -9.40 2.91
N GLN A 92 -23.84 -10.24 2.11
CA GLN A 92 -24.87 -11.16 2.63
C GLN A 92 -24.33 -12.46 3.23
N GLY A 93 -23.22 -12.96 2.72
CA GLY A 93 -22.53 -14.17 3.16
C GLY A 93 -21.10 -13.87 3.64
N ASP A 94 -20.21 -14.86 3.59
CA ASP A 94 -18.81 -14.66 3.99
C ASP A 94 -18.03 -13.92 2.90
N ALA A 95 -17.59 -12.69 3.17
CA ALA A 95 -16.84 -11.87 2.23
C ALA A 95 -15.54 -12.57 1.80
N GLY A 96 -15.14 -12.39 0.53
CA GLY A 96 -13.93 -12.99 -0.04
C GLY A 96 -14.00 -14.50 -0.30
N SER A 97 -15.01 -15.21 0.20
CA SER A 97 -15.14 -16.68 0.07
C SER A 97 -15.32 -17.19 -1.36
N VAL A 98 -15.79 -16.34 -2.28
CA VAL A 98 -16.01 -16.71 -3.69
C VAL A 98 -14.90 -16.10 -4.53
N LYS A 99 -14.22 -16.96 -5.29
CA LYS A 99 -13.18 -16.61 -6.27
C LYS A 99 -13.68 -16.99 -7.66
N PRO A 100 -13.35 -16.24 -8.72
CA PRO A 100 -13.81 -16.61 -10.03
C PRO A 100 -13.13 -17.89 -10.52
N THR A 101 -13.83 -18.64 -11.38
CA THR A 101 -13.24 -19.80 -12.07
C THR A 101 -12.26 -19.32 -13.14
N PRO A 102 -10.99 -19.76 -13.14
CA PRO A 102 -9.99 -19.32 -14.11
C PRO A 102 -10.40 -19.63 -15.56
N ALA A 103 -10.10 -18.72 -16.48
CA ALA A 103 -10.24 -18.91 -17.92
C ALA A 103 -9.05 -19.69 -18.53
N GLY A 104 -7.92 -19.74 -17.82
CA GLY A 104 -6.65 -20.32 -18.26
C GLY A 104 -5.80 -19.40 -19.13
N GLN A 105 -6.14 -18.11 -19.23
CA GLN A 105 -5.45 -17.10 -20.04
C GLN A 105 -5.83 -15.68 -19.60
N VAL A 106 -4.96 -14.70 -19.88
CA VAL A 106 -5.17 -13.28 -19.52
C VAL A 106 -6.35 -12.65 -20.28
N HIS A 107 -6.47 -12.87 -21.59
CA HIS A 107 -7.62 -12.34 -22.33
C HIS A 107 -8.90 -13.07 -21.95
N GLY A 108 -9.89 -12.35 -21.45
CA GLY A 108 -11.12 -12.92 -20.91
C GLY A 108 -10.94 -13.45 -19.48
N ALA A 109 -9.80 -13.20 -18.84
CA ALA A 109 -9.58 -13.51 -17.43
C ALA A 109 -10.70 -12.87 -16.59
N PRO A 110 -11.42 -13.64 -15.78
CA PRO A 110 -12.48 -13.14 -14.94
C PRO A 110 -11.90 -12.44 -13.71
N VAL A 111 -12.45 -11.27 -13.41
CA VAL A 111 -12.11 -10.47 -12.23
C VAL A 111 -13.37 -10.27 -11.42
N LEU A 112 -13.36 -10.70 -10.16
CA LEU A 112 -14.39 -10.34 -9.18
C LEU A 112 -13.88 -9.19 -8.34
N GLY A 113 -14.70 -8.17 -8.10
CA GLY A 113 -14.28 -6.98 -7.37
C GLY A 113 -15.33 -6.44 -6.39
N TYR A 114 -14.90 -6.16 -5.16
CA TYR A 114 -15.59 -5.25 -4.25
C TYR A 114 -15.03 -3.85 -4.49
N VAL A 115 -15.83 -2.98 -5.09
CA VAL A 115 -15.36 -1.71 -5.64
C VAL A 115 -15.97 -0.54 -4.86
N PHE A 116 -15.09 0.25 -4.26
CA PHE A 116 -15.41 1.52 -3.61
C PHE A 116 -15.19 2.66 -4.61
N LEU A 117 -16.27 3.21 -5.13
CA LEU A 117 -16.25 4.41 -5.95
C LEU A 117 -15.94 5.62 -5.05
N THR A 118 -15.06 6.52 -5.47
CA THR A 118 -14.65 7.66 -4.64
C THR A 118 -14.84 9.00 -5.36
N ASN A 119 -14.79 10.09 -4.60
CA ASN A 119 -14.66 11.45 -5.14
C ASN A 119 -13.19 11.93 -5.20
N LEU A 120 -12.21 11.03 -5.01
CA LEU A 120 -10.80 11.34 -5.17
C LEU A 120 -10.48 11.68 -6.62
N ARG A 121 -9.44 12.48 -6.83
CA ARG A 121 -8.86 12.75 -8.15
C ARG A 121 -7.77 11.72 -8.42
N PRO A 122 -7.47 11.43 -9.69
CA PRO A 122 -6.34 10.56 -10.04
C PRO A 122 -5.01 11.00 -9.39
N THR A 123 -4.77 12.31 -9.32
CA THR A 123 -3.61 12.91 -8.63
C THR A 123 -3.58 12.72 -7.13
N ASP A 124 -4.70 12.43 -6.48
CA ASP A 124 -4.72 12.16 -5.04
C ASP A 124 -4.17 10.73 -4.73
N VAL A 125 -4.06 9.86 -5.74
CA VAL A 125 -3.60 8.46 -5.62
C VAL A 125 -2.40 8.15 -6.53
N GLY A 126 -1.67 9.17 -6.99
CA GLY A 126 -0.39 9.00 -7.70
C GLY A 126 -0.48 8.89 -9.24
N PHE A 127 -1.67 8.96 -9.84
CA PHE A 127 -1.81 9.09 -11.29
C PHE A 127 -1.66 10.55 -11.76
N ASP A 128 -1.36 10.76 -13.04
CA ASP A 128 -1.49 12.10 -13.64
C ASP A 128 -2.96 12.58 -13.73
N ASP A 129 -3.15 13.88 -13.99
CA ASP A 129 -4.48 14.51 -14.02
C ASP A 129 -5.27 14.09 -15.27
N VAL A 130 -5.98 12.97 -15.17
CA VAL A 130 -6.87 12.44 -16.21
C VAL A 130 -8.34 12.48 -15.84
N GLU A 131 -9.18 12.37 -16.86
CA GLU A 131 -10.61 12.22 -16.70
C GLU A 131 -10.98 10.78 -16.31
N GLY A 132 -11.80 10.65 -15.28
CA GLY A 132 -12.42 9.40 -14.86
C GLY A 132 -12.83 9.43 -13.38
N THR A 133 -13.44 8.33 -12.93
CA THR A 133 -13.76 8.11 -11.51
C THR A 133 -12.69 7.24 -10.89
N VAL A 134 -12.04 7.72 -9.83
CA VAL A 134 -11.12 6.89 -9.04
C VAL A 134 -11.92 5.93 -8.18
N ALA A 135 -11.60 4.64 -8.27
CA ALA A 135 -12.14 3.60 -7.42
C ALA A 135 -11.03 2.82 -6.73
N LEU A 136 -11.27 2.44 -5.48
CA LEU A 136 -10.50 1.43 -4.78
C LEU A 136 -11.19 0.09 -4.99
N ALA A 137 -10.50 -0.92 -5.50
CA ALA A 137 -11.08 -2.23 -5.74
C ALA A 137 -10.29 -3.30 -4.98
N ALA A 138 -11.00 -4.13 -4.23
CA ALA A 138 -10.48 -5.41 -3.75
C ALA A 138 -10.85 -6.47 -4.79
N THR A 139 -9.89 -7.01 -5.53
CA THR A 139 -10.15 -7.94 -6.64
C THR A 139 -9.46 -9.28 -6.50
N SER A 140 -10.08 -10.29 -7.11
CA SER A 140 -9.53 -11.64 -7.28
C SER A 140 -9.59 -12.02 -8.76
N HIS A 141 -8.46 -12.45 -9.32
CA HIS A 141 -8.26 -12.82 -10.73
C HIS A 141 -7.19 -13.91 -10.90
N PRO A 142 -7.55 -15.21 -10.81
CA PRO A 142 -6.61 -16.32 -10.73
C PRO A 142 -5.83 -16.63 -12.03
N ASP A 143 -6.05 -15.88 -13.12
CA ASP A 143 -5.39 -16.12 -14.41
C ASP A 143 -4.09 -15.34 -14.60
N PHE A 144 -3.81 -14.39 -13.73
CA PHE A 144 -2.58 -13.61 -13.74
C PHE A 144 -2.31 -13.00 -12.37
N ASP A 145 -1.03 -12.82 -12.09
CA ASP A 145 -0.54 -12.07 -10.95
C ASP A 145 -0.18 -10.65 -11.41
N ASP A 146 -0.76 -9.66 -10.76
CA ASP A 146 -0.49 -8.24 -11.00
C ASP A 146 -0.01 -7.53 -9.72
N THR A 147 0.43 -8.32 -8.74
CA THR A 147 1.06 -7.93 -7.47
C THR A 147 2.42 -8.60 -7.28
N PRO A 148 3.33 -8.67 -8.29
CA PRO A 148 4.57 -9.47 -8.21
C PRO A 148 5.61 -9.00 -7.18
N LEU A 149 5.32 -7.93 -6.44
CA LEU A 149 6.10 -7.43 -5.31
C LEU A 149 5.64 -8.01 -3.97
N TRP A 150 4.44 -8.56 -3.93
CA TRP A 150 3.72 -8.98 -2.74
C TRP A 150 3.54 -10.48 -2.79
N ASP A 151 3.64 -11.10 -1.61
CA ASP A 151 3.36 -12.52 -1.43
C ASP A 151 2.12 -12.58 -0.54
N GLU A 152 0.94 -12.52 -1.15
CA GLU A 152 -0.31 -12.32 -0.46
C GLU A 152 -0.74 -13.51 0.40
N ASP A 153 -0.36 -14.76 0.09
CA ASP A 153 -0.57 -15.91 0.99
C ASP A 153 0.62 -16.27 1.88
N GLY A 154 1.80 -15.69 1.65
CA GLY A 154 3.01 -15.93 2.41
C GLY A 154 3.72 -17.26 2.09
N ASN A 155 3.47 -17.87 0.93
CA ASN A 155 4.02 -19.16 0.52
C ASN A 155 5.44 -19.09 -0.09
N ALA A 156 5.95 -17.87 -0.35
CA ALA A 156 7.21 -17.53 -1.02
C ALA A 156 7.26 -17.65 -2.56
N ASP A 157 6.10 -17.71 -3.21
CA ASP A 157 5.89 -17.75 -4.65
C ASP A 157 5.06 -16.53 -5.08
N TYR A 158 5.75 -15.43 -5.37
CA TYR A 158 5.15 -14.12 -5.70
C TYR A 158 4.45 -14.06 -7.07
N ASP A 159 4.33 -15.19 -7.77
CA ASP A 159 3.73 -15.26 -9.11
C ASP A 159 2.39 -16.04 -9.10
N ASP A 160 1.88 -16.47 -7.92
CA ASP A 160 0.67 -17.30 -7.78
C ASP A 160 -0.47 -16.72 -6.94
N ASP A 161 -0.40 -15.42 -6.60
CA ASP A 161 -1.29 -14.77 -5.64
C ASP A 161 -2.56 -14.17 -6.25
N GLY A 162 -2.69 -14.15 -7.57
CA GLY A 162 -3.83 -13.54 -8.27
C GLY A 162 -5.22 -14.06 -7.84
N ALA A 163 -5.30 -15.25 -7.25
CA ALA A 163 -6.55 -15.80 -6.72
C ALA A 163 -6.96 -15.18 -5.37
N ILE A 164 -6.06 -14.58 -4.61
CA ILE A 164 -6.33 -13.94 -3.32
C ILE A 164 -6.88 -12.54 -3.59
N TYR A 165 -7.79 -12.05 -2.73
CA TYR A 165 -8.25 -10.68 -2.88
C TYR A 165 -7.13 -9.72 -2.49
N HIS A 166 -6.75 -8.85 -3.41
CA HIS A 166 -5.77 -7.79 -3.21
C HIS A 166 -6.28 -6.47 -3.79
N ALA A 167 -5.62 -5.36 -3.44
CA ALA A 167 -6.16 -4.02 -3.61
C ALA A 167 -5.57 -3.30 -4.82
N HIS A 168 -6.43 -2.55 -5.52
CA HIS A 168 -6.02 -1.66 -6.60
C HIS A 168 -6.65 -0.29 -6.51
N TRP A 169 -5.91 0.72 -6.96
CA TRP A 169 -6.52 1.93 -7.50
C TRP A 169 -6.80 1.75 -8.98
N VAL A 170 -7.96 2.20 -9.44
CA VAL A 170 -8.30 2.20 -10.87
C VAL A 170 -9.04 3.47 -11.25
N VAL A 171 -8.76 4.01 -12.43
CA VAL A 171 -9.54 5.10 -13.04
C VAL A 171 -10.56 4.50 -13.99
N LEU A 172 -11.85 4.62 -13.66
CA LEU A 172 -12.95 4.13 -14.49
C LEU A 172 -13.48 5.23 -15.42
N VAL A 173 -13.74 4.85 -16.67
CA VAL A 173 -14.32 5.71 -17.72
C VAL A 173 -15.48 4.99 -18.41
N GLU A 174 -16.36 5.77 -19.04
CA GLU A 174 -17.38 5.22 -19.93
C GLU A 174 -16.71 4.58 -21.14
N ASP A 175 -17.10 3.35 -21.45
CA ASP A 175 -16.54 2.60 -22.58
C ASP A 175 -17.58 1.67 -23.18
N ALA A 176 -17.94 1.92 -24.45
CA ALA A 176 -18.94 1.14 -25.17
C ALA A 176 -18.47 -0.30 -25.52
N ARG A 177 -17.17 -0.60 -25.37
CA ARG A 177 -16.64 -1.97 -25.50
C ARG A 177 -17.00 -2.84 -24.31
N ALA A 178 -17.18 -2.23 -23.13
CA ALA A 178 -17.55 -2.95 -21.93
C ALA A 178 -19.06 -3.22 -21.90
N PRO A 179 -19.51 -4.45 -21.59
CA PRO A 179 -20.94 -4.78 -21.58
C PRO A 179 -21.79 -3.91 -20.62
N ALA A 180 -21.22 -3.49 -19.49
CA ALA A 180 -21.88 -2.59 -18.54
C ALA A 180 -21.57 -1.10 -18.78
N GLY A 181 -20.85 -0.77 -19.86
CA GLY A 181 -20.53 0.61 -20.25
C GLY A 181 -19.41 1.29 -19.46
N LEU A 182 -18.69 0.56 -18.59
CA LEU A 182 -17.56 1.08 -17.80
C LEU A 182 -16.33 0.20 -17.97
N ALA A 183 -15.15 0.81 -18.06
CA ALA A 183 -13.87 0.12 -18.14
C ALA A 183 -12.78 0.90 -17.41
N SER A 184 -11.67 0.23 -17.07
CA SER A 184 -10.45 0.90 -16.67
C SER A 184 -9.93 1.76 -17.83
N ARG A 185 -9.53 2.99 -17.53
CA ARG A 185 -8.93 3.89 -18.51
C ARG A 185 -7.61 3.31 -19.00
N GLN A 186 -7.43 3.27 -20.31
CA GLN A 186 -6.17 2.89 -20.94
C GLN A 186 -5.16 4.04 -20.88
N VAL A 187 -3.86 3.74 -20.85
CA VAL A 187 -2.81 4.76 -20.94
C VAL A 187 -2.65 5.30 -22.36
N SER A 188 -2.05 6.48 -22.44
CA SER A 188 -1.56 7.09 -23.68
C SER A 188 -0.07 7.41 -23.57
N GLU A 189 0.55 7.82 -24.68
CA GLU A 189 1.92 8.34 -24.64
C GLU A 189 2.03 9.51 -23.65
N GLY A 190 3.02 9.44 -22.75
CA GLY A 190 3.23 10.43 -21.68
C GLY A 190 2.40 10.23 -20.41
N SER A 191 1.54 9.20 -20.34
CA SER A 191 0.84 8.86 -19.10
C SER A 191 1.81 8.54 -17.97
N VAL A 192 1.51 9.07 -16.77
CA VAL A 192 2.24 8.77 -15.54
C VAL A 192 1.41 7.84 -14.67
N LEU A 193 2.00 6.71 -14.30
CA LEU A 193 1.45 5.73 -13.37
C LEU A 193 2.39 5.58 -12.18
N PRO A 194 1.88 5.17 -10.99
CA PRO A 194 2.71 4.75 -9.89
C PRO A 194 3.67 3.61 -10.29
N PRO A 195 4.86 3.50 -9.67
CA PRO A 195 5.82 2.42 -9.95
C PRO A 195 5.27 1.01 -9.73
N THR A 196 4.25 0.87 -8.87
CA THR A 196 3.53 -0.36 -8.54
C THR A 196 2.44 -0.73 -9.56
N ALA A 197 2.28 0.02 -10.65
CA ALA A 197 1.34 -0.31 -11.71
C ALA A 197 1.79 -1.54 -12.51
N PRO A 198 0.99 -2.61 -12.58
CA PRO A 198 1.43 -3.88 -13.15
C PRO A 198 1.32 -3.95 -14.69
N MET A 199 0.43 -3.14 -15.26
CA MET A 199 0.07 -3.17 -16.67
C MET A 199 -0.13 -1.75 -17.21
N PRO A 200 -0.01 -1.52 -18.53
CA PRO A 200 -0.19 -0.21 -19.14
C PRO A 200 -1.68 0.18 -19.25
N MET A 201 -2.31 0.40 -18.10
CA MET A 201 -3.64 0.96 -17.88
C MET A 201 -3.62 1.78 -16.59
N TYR A 202 -4.60 2.66 -16.37
CA TYR A 202 -4.74 3.41 -15.12
C TYR A 202 -5.24 2.51 -14.00
N LEU A 203 -4.34 1.62 -13.58
CA LEU A 203 -4.49 0.65 -12.51
C LEU A 203 -3.16 0.59 -11.77
N ASP A 204 -3.23 0.61 -10.45
CA ASP A 204 -2.09 0.51 -9.55
C ASP A 204 -2.35 -0.59 -8.52
N SER A 205 -1.32 -1.35 -8.14
CA SER A 205 -1.39 -2.48 -7.21
C SER A 205 -0.48 -2.26 -5.99
N PRO A 206 -0.86 -1.36 -5.06
CA PRO A 206 0.04 -0.86 -4.02
C PRO A 206 0.26 -1.81 -2.83
N GLY A 207 -0.34 -3.01 -2.82
CA GLY A 207 -0.17 -3.97 -1.72
C GLY A 207 -0.87 -3.56 -0.42
N PHE A 208 -2.03 -2.91 -0.48
CA PHE A 208 -2.77 -2.57 0.75
C PHE A 208 -3.35 -3.80 1.43
N THR A 209 -3.35 -3.79 2.76
CA THR A 209 -3.93 -4.88 3.54
C THR A 209 -5.42 -5.02 3.27
N ILE A 210 -5.81 -6.25 2.93
CA ILE A 210 -7.20 -6.68 2.88
C ILE A 210 -7.50 -7.56 4.08
N VAL A 211 -8.62 -7.29 4.76
CA VAL A 211 -9.09 -8.13 5.87
C VAL A 211 -10.48 -8.66 5.55
N GLU A 212 -10.56 -9.97 5.38
CA GLU A 212 -11.79 -10.72 5.24
C GLU A 212 -12.22 -11.27 6.60
N GLN A 213 -13.41 -10.87 7.08
CA GLN A 213 -13.91 -11.33 8.37
C GLN A 213 -15.43 -11.47 8.36
N ALA A 214 -15.91 -12.72 8.32
CA ALA A 214 -17.32 -13.03 8.21
C ALA A 214 -17.95 -12.26 7.04
N ASP A 215 -18.97 -11.43 7.28
CA ASP A 215 -19.67 -10.66 6.26
C ASP A 215 -18.99 -9.35 5.85
N LYS A 216 -17.71 -9.16 6.18
CA LYS A 216 -16.98 -7.91 5.96
C LYS A 216 -15.72 -8.12 5.17
N ILE A 217 -15.51 -7.24 4.19
CA ILE A 217 -14.20 -7.01 3.56
C ILE A 217 -13.74 -5.60 3.84
N ARG A 218 -12.49 -5.46 4.31
CA ARG A 218 -11.86 -4.17 4.59
C ARG A 218 -10.63 -3.99 3.73
N VAL A 219 -10.39 -2.76 3.28
CA VAL A 219 -9.11 -2.33 2.69
C VAL A 219 -8.54 -1.21 3.56
N ILE A 220 -7.31 -1.39 4.03
CA ILE A 220 -6.62 -0.45 4.92
C ILE A 220 -5.70 0.44 4.08
N VAL A 221 -6.09 1.70 3.91
CA VAL A 221 -5.39 2.64 3.04
C VAL A 221 -4.68 3.69 3.89
N PRO A 222 -3.34 3.75 3.89
CA PRO A 222 -2.61 4.82 4.57
C PRO A 222 -3.08 6.19 4.08
N SER A 223 -3.29 7.14 4.99
CA SER A 223 -3.88 8.43 4.62
C SER A 223 -3.04 9.23 3.62
N ASP A 224 -1.74 8.97 3.56
CA ASP A 224 -0.81 9.56 2.61
C ASP A 224 -1.01 9.07 1.18
N ARG A 225 -1.46 7.83 1.03
CA ARG A 225 -1.74 7.20 -0.27
C ARG A 225 -3.05 7.68 -0.91
N ILE A 226 -3.76 8.60 -0.25
CA ILE A 226 -4.89 9.36 -0.80
C ILE A 226 -4.67 10.87 -0.73
N GLY A 227 -3.41 11.31 -0.65
CA GLY A 227 -3.07 12.73 -0.55
C GLY A 227 -3.65 13.42 0.69
N ARG A 228 -3.95 12.65 1.75
CA ARG A 228 -4.64 13.10 2.98
C ARG A 228 -5.97 13.82 2.69
N ARG A 229 -6.69 13.38 1.65
CA ARG A 229 -8.02 13.90 1.29
C ARG A 229 -9.10 13.30 2.19
N PHE A 230 -9.47 14.03 3.24
CA PHE A 230 -10.49 13.59 4.21
C PHE A 230 -11.90 14.11 3.92
N ASP A 231 -12.10 14.88 2.85
CA ASP A 231 -13.44 15.24 2.32
C ASP A 231 -13.99 14.14 1.39
N LEU A 232 -13.83 12.89 1.83
CA LEU A 232 -14.08 11.69 1.06
C LEU A 232 -15.55 11.28 1.10
N GLN A 233 -16.10 11.00 -0.08
CA GLN A 233 -17.42 10.38 -0.28
C GLN A 233 -17.25 9.10 -1.09
N VAL A 234 -17.93 8.04 -0.65
CA VAL A 234 -17.77 6.69 -1.16
C VAL A 234 -19.13 6.09 -1.54
N GLY A 235 -19.13 5.40 -2.67
CA GLY A 235 -20.18 4.49 -3.11
C GLY A 235 -19.61 3.08 -3.25
N GLY A 236 -20.47 2.07 -3.29
CA GLY A 236 -20.03 0.68 -3.25
C GLY A 236 -20.79 -0.19 -4.22
N VAL A 237 -20.05 -0.92 -5.05
CA VAL A 237 -20.59 -1.90 -6.00
C VAL A 237 -19.77 -3.18 -5.93
N VAL A 238 -20.42 -4.31 -6.21
CA VAL A 238 -19.74 -5.58 -6.46
C VAL A 238 -19.91 -5.89 -7.93
N ALA A 239 -18.80 -6.14 -8.62
CA ALA A 239 -18.79 -6.25 -10.07
C ALA A 239 -18.11 -7.54 -10.54
N TYR A 240 -18.65 -8.09 -11.62
CA TYR A 240 -17.96 -9.04 -12.47
C TYR A 240 -17.34 -8.29 -13.65
N MET A 241 -16.05 -8.51 -13.85
CA MET A 241 -15.23 -7.84 -14.84
C MET A 241 -14.43 -8.88 -15.63
N GLN A 242 -13.92 -8.49 -16.80
CA GLN A 242 -12.97 -9.30 -17.55
C GLN A 242 -11.84 -8.45 -18.12
N VAL A 243 -10.66 -9.04 -18.25
CA VAL A 243 -9.53 -8.38 -18.91
C VAL A 243 -9.65 -8.51 -20.42
N ASP A 244 -9.59 -7.38 -21.12
CA ASP A 244 -9.51 -7.34 -22.58
C ASP A 244 -8.08 -6.93 -23.00
N THR A 245 -7.42 -7.80 -23.78
CA THR A 245 -6.09 -7.57 -24.34
C THR A 245 -6.11 -7.65 -25.88
N SER A 246 -7.28 -7.50 -26.50
CA SER A 246 -7.45 -7.59 -27.96
C SER A 246 -6.93 -6.35 -28.70
N GLY A 247 -6.84 -5.22 -28.00
CA GLY A 247 -6.31 -3.95 -28.50
C GLY A 247 -4.82 -3.74 -28.22
N GLU A 248 -4.33 -2.53 -28.54
CA GLU A 248 -2.93 -2.14 -28.31
C GLU A 248 -2.60 -1.98 -26.82
N THR A 249 -3.55 -1.50 -26.03
CA THR A 249 -3.45 -1.38 -24.58
C THR A 249 -4.52 -2.24 -23.91
N PRO A 250 -4.19 -2.98 -22.84
CA PRO A 250 -5.16 -3.77 -22.11
C PRO A 250 -6.10 -2.87 -21.29
N PHE A 251 -7.28 -3.38 -20.97
CA PHE A 251 -8.18 -2.76 -20.00
C PHE A 251 -9.03 -3.81 -19.30
N VAL A 252 -9.56 -3.47 -18.12
CA VAL A 252 -10.54 -4.25 -17.39
C VAL A 252 -11.93 -3.74 -17.74
N ALA A 253 -12.72 -4.57 -18.43
CA ALA A 253 -14.09 -4.27 -18.81
C ALA A 253 -15.06 -4.67 -17.68
N VAL A 254 -15.98 -3.79 -17.30
CA VAL A 254 -17.10 -4.17 -16.43
C VAL A 254 -18.14 -4.92 -17.25
N HIS A 255 -18.31 -6.20 -16.94
CA HIS A 255 -19.29 -7.06 -17.62
C HIS A 255 -20.68 -6.95 -16.99
N GLY A 256 -20.75 -6.74 -15.68
CA GLY A 256 -22.01 -6.48 -14.98
C GLY A 256 -21.84 -6.22 -13.50
N LEU A 257 -22.83 -5.55 -12.92
CA LEU A 257 -22.91 -5.33 -11.49
C LEU A 257 -23.70 -6.47 -10.85
N ILE A 258 -23.09 -7.13 -9.87
CA ILE A 258 -23.74 -8.18 -9.08
C ILE A 258 -24.64 -7.53 -8.03
N SER A 259 -24.15 -6.49 -7.36
CA SER A 259 -24.90 -5.74 -6.36
C SER A 259 -24.34 -4.33 -6.17
N ALA A 260 -25.11 -3.47 -5.50
CA ALA A 260 -24.71 -2.10 -5.19
C ALA A 260 -25.40 -1.59 -3.93
N VAL A 261 -24.66 -0.84 -3.10
CA VAL A 261 -25.21 -0.10 -1.95
C VAL A 261 -25.74 1.24 -2.45
N ASP A 262 -26.99 1.58 -2.15
CA ASP A 262 -27.67 2.80 -2.63
C ASP A 262 -27.55 3.02 -4.16
N GLY A 263 -27.51 1.91 -4.90
CA GLY A 263 -27.30 1.92 -6.35
C GLY A 263 -25.93 2.44 -6.80
N GLY A 264 -24.91 2.40 -5.94
CA GLY A 264 -23.55 2.85 -6.23
C GLY A 264 -23.35 4.36 -6.09
N ALA A 265 -24.33 5.08 -5.54
CA ALA A 265 -24.19 6.52 -5.29
C ALA A 265 -23.09 6.80 -4.27
N LEU A 266 -22.38 7.92 -4.43
CA LEU A 266 -21.40 8.43 -3.45
C LEU A 266 -22.13 9.01 -2.22
N SER A 267 -22.76 8.16 -1.42
CA SER A 267 -23.62 8.55 -0.29
C SER A 267 -22.94 8.42 1.07
N THR A 268 -21.86 7.64 1.18
CA THR A 268 -21.18 7.37 2.45
C THR A 268 -20.02 8.34 2.66
N ALA A 269 -20.08 9.16 3.70
CA ALA A 269 -19.03 10.12 4.03
C ALA A 269 -18.02 9.53 5.02
N LEU A 270 -16.74 9.89 4.87
CA LEU A 270 -15.70 9.53 5.84
C LEU A 270 -16.02 10.05 7.25
N THR A 271 -15.97 9.15 8.23
CA THR A 271 -16.07 9.50 9.65
C THR A 271 -14.69 9.61 10.29
N GLY A 272 -14.57 10.35 11.41
CA GLY A 272 -13.29 10.51 12.13
C GLY A 272 -12.29 11.49 11.52
N ALA A 273 -12.59 12.09 10.36
CA ALA A 273 -11.71 13.03 9.66
C ALA A 273 -11.18 14.21 10.52
N SER A 274 -11.95 14.66 11.52
CA SER A 274 -11.57 15.79 12.37
C SER A 274 -10.37 15.53 13.27
N SER A 275 -10.00 14.26 13.51
CA SER A 275 -8.80 13.91 14.28
C SER A 275 -7.57 13.66 13.41
N ALA A 276 -7.70 13.70 12.09
CA ALA A 276 -6.58 13.41 11.21
C ALA A 276 -5.57 14.57 11.20
N PRO A 277 -4.26 14.30 11.35
CA PRO A 277 -3.25 15.34 11.25
C PRO A 277 -3.13 15.85 9.81
N THR A 278 -2.60 17.05 9.64
CA THR A 278 -2.42 17.65 8.31
C THR A 278 -1.24 17.05 7.54
N SER A 279 -0.30 16.41 8.24
CA SER A 279 0.88 15.75 7.69
C SER A 279 1.24 14.53 8.54
N SER A 280 1.91 13.55 7.95
CA SER A 280 2.45 12.38 8.67
C SER A 280 3.69 12.69 9.46
N TRP A 281 4.42 13.74 9.09
CA TRP A 281 5.62 14.18 9.77
C TRP A 281 5.44 15.61 10.27
N PRO A 282 5.96 15.96 11.46
CA PRO A 282 5.98 17.35 11.93
C PRO A 282 6.82 18.22 11.00
N SER A 283 6.58 19.54 11.01
CA SER A 283 7.38 20.48 10.23
C SER A 283 8.85 20.45 10.66
N ARG A 284 9.75 20.28 9.70
CA ARG A 284 11.19 20.25 9.94
C ARG A 284 11.68 21.59 10.50
N THR A 285 12.42 21.53 11.60
CA THR A 285 13.30 22.62 12.05
C THR A 285 14.72 22.17 11.82
N VAL A 286 15.35 22.66 10.75
CA VAL A 286 16.78 22.39 10.49
C VAL A 286 17.57 22.82 11.73
N THR A 287 18.12 21.84 12.42
CA THR A 287 19.01 22.06 13.55
C THR A 287 20.18 21.11 13.36
N GLU A 288 21.41 21.63 13.47
CA GLU A 288 22.63 20.82 13.50
C GLU A 288 22.43 19.64 14.46
N ILE A 289 22.84 18.42 14.09
CA ILE A 289 22.81 17.27 14.99
C ILE A 289 23.66 17.64 16.22
N PRO A 290 23.07 17.77 17.42
CA PRO A 290 23.86 18.09 18.60
C PRO A 290 24.83 16.94 18.88
N SER A 291 26.07 17.26 19.21
CA SER A 291 27.15 16.28 19.47
C SER A 291 26.95 15.44 20.75
N GLU A 292 25.91 15.72 21.52
CA GLU A 292 25.52 15.05 22.77
C GLU A 292 24.04 14.66 22.63
N LEU A 293 23.61 13.62 23.37
CA LEU A 293 22.25 13.07 23.38
C LEU A 293 21.21 14.19 23.16
N SER A 294 20.69 14.26 21.95
CA SER A 294 19.67 15.25 21.64
C SER A 294 18.33 14.63 22.00
N ASP A 295 17.49 15.40 22.66
CA ASP A 295 16.12 15.02 23.02
C ASP A 295 15.37 14.20 21.93
N PRO A 296 15.46 14.50 20.62
CA PRO A 296 14.80 13.71 19.57
C PRO A 296 15.32 12.27 19.36
N PHE A 297 16.40 11.86 20.05
CA PHE A 297 16.96 10.51 20.03
C PHE A 297 17.05 9.86 21.43
N ASP A 298 16.48 10.47 22.47
CA ASP A 298 16.45 9.84 23.80
C ASP A 298 15.19 9.00 23.98
N VAL A 299 15.28 7.68 23.76
CA VAL A 299 14.15 6.74 23.81
C VAL A 299 13.56 6.65 25.23
N GLN A 300 12.27 7.00 25.36
CA GLN A 300 11.53 6.98 26.62
C GLN A 300 10.63 5.74 26.78
N ALA A 301 10.05 5.28 25.68
CA ALA A 301 9.14 4.14 25.68
C ALA A 301 9.00 3.51 24.30
N ALA A 302 8.64 2.24 24.26
CA ALA A 302 8.18 1.58 23.05
C ALA A 302 7.01 0.65 23.36
N VAL A 303 6.05 0.59 22.44
CA VAL A 303 4.85 -0.25 22.55
C VAL A 303 4.52 -0.80 21.18
N ALA A 304 4.29 -2.11 21.11
CA ALA A 304 3.76 -2.79 19.95
C ALA A 304 2.39 -3.36 20.29
N ARG A 305 1.45 -3.24 19.35
CA ARG A 305 0.10 -3.80 19.45
C ARG A 305 -0.30 -4.47 18.15
N TYR A 306 -1.10 -5.52 18.24
CA TYR A 306 -1.73 -6.13 17.07
C TYR A 306 -3.18 -5.64 16.94
N SER A 307 -3.55 -5.20 15.74
CA SER A 307 -4.92 -4.81 15.39
C SER A 307 -5.55 -5.91 14.54
N ALA A 308 -6.40 -6.74 15.16
CA ALA A 308 -7.14 -7.79 14.43
C ALA A 308 -8.10 -7.22 13.37
N GLU A 309 -8.55 -5.97 13.55
CA GLU A 309 -9.43 -5.33 12.58
C GLU A 309 -8.70 -4.95 11.29
N GLN A 310 -7.43 -4.56 11.40
CA GLN A 310 -6.59 -4.15 10.27
C GLN A 310 -5.61 -5.23 9.83
N ASP A 311 -5.56 -6.35 10.54
CA ASP A 311 -4.53 -7.40 10.46
C ASP A 311 -3.10 -6.83 10.38
N SER A 312 -2.77 -5.94 11.32
CA SER A 312 -1.47 -5.24 11.33
C SER A 312 -0.88 -5.17 12.73
N PHE A 313 0.45 -5.26 12.80
CA PHE A 313 1.21 -4.84 13.97
C PHE A 313 1.47 -3.34 13.87
N ILE A 314 1.31 -2.62 14.99
CA ILE A 314 1.57 -1.19 15.09
C ILE A 314 2.61 -1.00 16.18
N LEU A 315 3.81 -0.61 15.77
CA LEU A 315 4.95 -0.39 16.64
C LEU A 315 5.12 1.11 16.84
N SER A 316 5.18 1.53 18.09
CA SER A 316 5.33 2.93 18.45
C SER A 316 6.56 3.13 19.34
N MET A 317 7.27 4.23 19.11
CA MET A 317 8.42 4.67 19.91
C MET A 317 8.18 6.10 20.36
N ARG A 318 8.45 6.38 21.64
CA ARG A 318 8.48 7.74 22.18
C ARG A 318 9.89 8.14 22.52
N VAL A 319 10.26 9.37 22.19
CA VAL A 319 11.52 10.01 22.60
C VAL A 319 11.26 11.23 23.47
N SER A 320 12.28 11.90 24.01
CA SER A 320 12.08 13.08 24.87
C SER A 320 11.83 14.38 24.10
N GLY A 321 12.22 14.41 22.82
CA GLY A 321 12.02 15.52 21.88
C GLY A 321 11.02 15.23 20.76
N ALA A 322 11.02 16.06 19.71
CA ALA A 322 10.16 15.86 18.55
C ALA A 322 10.78 14.89 17.54
N ILE A 323 10.05 13.87 17.12
CA ILE A 323 10.54 12.90 16.14
C ILE A 323 10.62 13.52 14.75
N GLY A 324 11.69 13.18 14.03
CA GLY A 324 11.94 13.65 12.67
C GLY A 324 12.27 15.15 12.58
N SER A 325 12.57 15.80 13.71
CA SER A 325 12.96 17.21 13.72
C SER A 325 14.42 17.44 13.30
N VAL A 326 15.22 16.38 13.20
CA VAL A 326 16.64 16.44 12.84
C VAL A 326 16.84 15.62 11.56
N GLU A 327 17.57 16.17 10.61
CA GLU A 327 17.95 15.52 9.36
C GLU A 327 19.48 15.45 9.30
N PRO A 328 20.08 14.35 8.81
CA PRO A 328 21.52 14.30 8.70
C PRO A 328 22.04 15.26 7.63
N GLU A 329 23.20 15.88 7.87
CA GLU A 329 23.81 16.76 6.87
C GLU A 329 24.32 15.94 5.68
N PRO A 330 23.85 16.19 4.45
CA PRO A 330 24.28 15.44 3.28
C PRO A 330 25.76 15.67 2.98
N VAL A 331 26.47 14.62 2.56
CA VAL A 331 27.87 14.69 2.11
C VAL A 331 27.99 14.81 0.57
N GLY A 332 26.89 14.62 -0.15
CA GLY A 332 26.79 14.69 -1.61
C GLY A 332 27.14 13.38 -2.33
N SER A 333 27.25 12.25 -1.62
CA SER A 333 27.53 10.94 -2.19
C SER A 333 27.01 9.79 -1.34
N VAL A 334 26.66 8.67 -1.99
CA VAL A 334 26.27 7.41 -1.31
C VAL A 334 27.40 6.91 -0.39
N ASP A 335 28.64 6.90 -0.87
CA ASP A 335 29.78 6.54 -0.01
C ASP A 335 29.98 7.62 1.06
N GLY A 336 29.99 7.21 2.32
CA GLY A 336 30.03 8.11 3.46
C GLY A 336 28.70 8.75 3.82
N ALA A 337 27.59 8.43 3.14
CA ALA A 337 26.28 8.99 3.43
C ALA A 337 25.88 8.72 4.90
N PRO A 338 25.50 9.76 5.67
CA PRO A 338 24.98 9.62 7.02
C PRO A 338 23.52 9.19 6.99
N VAL A 339 23.17 8.28 7.90
CA VAL A 339 21.80 7.80 8.10
C VAL A 339 21.43 7.95 9.57
N LEU A 340 20.28 8.55 9.86
CA LEU A 340 19.70 8.58 11.21
C LEU A 340 18.55 7.60 11.28
N GLY A 341 18.45 6.82 12.35
CA GLY A 341 17.44 5.76 12.47
C GLY A 341 16.77 5.69 13.84
N TYR A 342 15.45 5.52 13.83
CA TYR A 342 14.66 4.97 14.93
C TYR A 342 14.48 3.48 14.67
N VAL A 343 15.02 2.63 15.52
CA VAL A 343 15.20 1.20 15.22
C VAL A 343 14.52 0.32 16.26
N PHE A 344 13.80 -0.69 15.79
CA PHE A 344 13.23 -1.76 16.61
C PHE A 344 13.93 -3.08 16.28
N PRO A 345 14.94 -3.49 17.05
CA PRO A 345 15.48 -4.83 16.97
C PRO A 345 14.43 -5.86 17.36
N THR A 346 14.38 -7.00 16.65
CA THR A 346 13.35 -8.02 16.86
C THR A 346 13.94 -9.42 16.92
N THR A 347 13.13 -10.39 17.38
CA THR A 347 13.41 -11.82 17.26
C THR A 347 12.82 -12.45 16.01
N ILE A 348 12.39 -11.65 15.03
CA ILE A 348 11.85 -12.17 13.76
C ILE A 348 13.00 -12.83 13.00
N PRO A 349 12.84 -14.07 12.48
CA PRO A 349 13.88 -14.68 11.67
C PRO A 349 13.97 -13.99 10.30
N PRO A 350 15.17 -13.77 9.73
CA PRO A 350 15.33 -13.12 8.41
C PRO A 350 14.47 -13.74 7.31
N SER A 351 14.30 -15.07 7.33
CA SER A 351 13.50 -15.80 6.34
C SER A 351 12.01 -15.46 6.36
N ALA A 352 11.46 -14.99 7.50
CA ALA A 352 10.05 -14.58 7.57
C ALA A 352 9.77 -13.30 6.77
N LEU A 353 10.82 -12.54 6.43
CA LEU A 353 10.78 -11.32 5.64
C LEU A 353 11.30 -11.54 4.21
N GLY A 354 11.66 -12.77 3.84
CA GLY A 354 12.20 -13.08 2.52
C GLY A 354 13.73 -12.98 2.38
N PHE A 355 14.47 -12.58 3.42
CA PHE A 355 15.93 -12.65 3.39
C PHE A 355 16.41 -14.11 3.46
N LYS A 356 17.30 -14.51 2.53
CA LYS A 356 17.80 -15.88 2.45
C LYS A 356 19.30 -15.95 2.72
N GLY A 357 19.75 -17.07 3.27
CA GLY A 357 21.18 -17.37 3.42
C GLY A 357 21.92 -16.51 4.46
N ILE A 358 21.19 -15.86 5.37
CA ILE A 358 21.77 -15.03 6.43
C ILE A 358 21.15 -15.34 7.80
N GLU A 359 21.98 -15.24 8.83
CA GLU A 359 21.57 -15.17 10.24
C GLU A 359 21.98 -13.80 10.79
N GLY A 360 21.21 -13.27 11.73
CA GLY A 360 21.45 -11.96 12.33
C GLY A 360 20.23 -11.46 13.09
N ILE A 361 20.32 -10.24 13.59
CA ILE A 361 19.20 -9.56 14.26
C ILE A 361 18.43 -8.80 13.19
N VAL A 362 17.16 -9.19 12.98
CA VAL A 362 16.26 -8.43 12.12
C VAL A 362 15.82 -7.17 12.86
N VAL A 363 15.99 -6.03 12.20
CA VAL A 363 15.55 -4.74 12.72
C VAL A 363 14.55 -4.09 11.77
N LEU A 364 13.52 -3.48 12.33
CA LEU A 364 12.71 -2.48 11.64
C LEU A 364 13.35 -1.11 11.87
N ALA A 365 13.80 -0.43 10.84
CA ALA A 365 14.45 0.87 10.97
C ALA A 365 13.63 1.94 10.24
N VAL A 366 13.32 3.03 10.92
CA VAL A 366 12.76 4.23 10.31
C VAL A 366 13.87 5.24 10.14
N THR A 367 14.29 5.49 8.90
CA THR A 367 15.54 6.19 8.59
C THR A 367 15.36 7.40 7.71
N SER A 368 16.31 8.33 7.81
CA SER A 368 16.46 9.49 6.92
C SER A 368 17.92 9.58 6.46
N HIS A 369 18.11 9.78 5.16
CA HIS A 369 19.40 9.88 4.48
C HIS A 369 19.30 10.71 3.18
N PRO A 370 19.59 12.03 3.21
CA PRO A 370 19.37 12.92 2.08
C PRO A 370 20.33 12.71 0.88
N ASP A 371 21.36 11.87 1.02
CA ASP A 371 22.37 11.65 -0.03
C ASP A 371 21.97 10.62 -1.09
N PHE A 372 20.94 9.81 -0.83
CA PHE A 372 20.49 8.79 -1.76
C PHE A 372 19.03 8.44 -1.50
N ASP A 373 18.37 7.96 -2.54
CA ASP A 373 17.04 7.41 -2.48
C ASP A 373 17.11 5.88 -2.59
N ASP A 374 16.50 5.21 -1.61
CA ASP A 374 16.36 3.76 -1.53
C ASP A 374 14.89 3.34 -1.31
N THR A 375 13.97 4.22 -1.69
CA THR A 375 12.52 3.97 -1.75
C THR A 375 11.95 4.23 -3.15
N PRO A 376 12.55 3.73 -4.25
CA PRO A 376 12.21 4.13 -5.63
C PRO A 376 10.79 3.73 -6.10
N LEU A 377 10.02 3.01 -5.27
CA LEU A 377 8.63 2.65 -5.52
C LEU A 377 7.65 3.64 -4.86
N TRP A 378 8.15 4.50 -3.98
CA TRP A 378 7.39 5.32 -3.07
C TRP A 378 7.76 6.78 -3.29
N ASP A 379 6.74 7.63 -3.28
CA ASP A 379 6.89 9.09 -3.35
C ASP A 379 6.54 9.62 -1.95
N GLU A 380 7.52 9.58 -1.05
CA GLU A 380 7.41 10.07 0.33
C GLU A 380 7.13 11.58 0.38
N THR A 381 7.65 12.35 -0.59
CA THR A 381 7.47 13.81 -0.64
C THR A 381 6.13 14.25 -1.25
N ARG A 382 5.55 13.38 -2.08
CA ARG A 382 4.34 13.61 -2.90
C ARG A 382 4.46 14.73 -3.91
N ASP A 383 5.63 14.88 -4.48
CA ASP A 383 5.88 15.83 -5.56
C ASP A 383 5.89 15.18 -6.96
N GLY A 384 5.78 13.85 -7.02
CA GLY A 384 5.80 13.05 -8.25
C GLY A 384 7.20 12.65 -8.71
N ASP A 385 8.26 13.00 -7.96
CA ASP A 385 9.66 12.66 -8.23
C ASP A 385 10.17 11.62 -7.22
N TYR A 386 9.94 10.35 -7.56
CA TYR A 386 10.36 9.13 -6.85
C TYR A 386 11.89 8.92 -6.79
N SER A 387 12.69 9.97 -6.95
CA SER A 387 14.15 9.91 -6.90
C SER A 387 14.75 10.87 -5.87
N ASN A 388 13.90 11.58 -5.12
CA ASN A 388 14.32 12.64 -4.20
C ASN A 388 13.85 12.43 -2.75
N ASP A 389 13.43 11.21 -2.41
CA ASP A 389 12.69 10.92 -1.18
C ASP A 389 13.55 10.59 0.05
N GLY A 390 14.86 10.32 -0.14
CA GLY A 390 15.76 9.87 0.93
C GLY A 390 15.84 10.78 2.17
N GLY A 391 15.58 12.08 2.03
CA GLY A 391 15.57 13.01 3.16
C GLY A 391 14.34 12.89 4.08
N PHE A 392 13.25 12.27 3.61
CA PHE A 392 12.07 11.97 4.44
C PHE A 392 12.27 10.68 5.20
N TYR A 393 11.70 10.61 6.41
CA TYR A 393 11.77 9.39 7.18
C TYR A 393 10.87 8.32 6.57
N HIS A 394 11.45 7.17 6.26
CA HIS A 394 10.78 6.00 5.68
C HIS A 394 11.31 4.71 6.32
N VAL A 395 10.75 3.56 5.97
CA VAL A 395 10.93 2.32 6.73
C VAL A 395 11.68 1.26 5.94
N HIS A 396 12.59 0.57 6.63
CA HIS A 396 13.23 -0.64 6.15
C HIS A 396 13.13 -1.80 7.12
N TRP A 397 13.20 -3.00 6.56
CA TRP A 397 13.77 -4.13 7.27
C TRP A 397 15.26 -4.23 6.95
N ALA A 398 16.08 -4.57 7.93
CA ALA A 398 17.48 -4.90 7.69
C ALA A 398 17.96 -6.04 8.60
N VAL A 399 18.98 -6.77 8.17
CA VAL A 399 19.64 -7.80 8.98
C VAL A 399 20.96 -7.27 9.50
N LEU A 400 21.06 -7.07 10.82
CA LEU A 400 22.29 -6.70 11.49
C LEU A 400 23.13 -7.92 11.83
N VAL A 401 24.43 -7.82 11.54
CA VAL A 401 25.45 -8.81 11.94
C VAL A 401 26.54 -8.13 12.76
N GLU A 402 27.23 -8.91 13.59
CA GLU A 402 28.42 -8.42 14.30
C GLU A 402 29.51 -8.00 13.31
N ASP A 403 30.06 -6.81 13.50
CA ASP A 403 31.11 -6.23 12.66
C ASP A 403 32.08 -5.45 13.52
N THR A 404 33.24 -6.05 13.78
CA THR A 404 34.31 -5.42 14.57
C THR A 404 34.98 -4.23 13.88
N GLY A 405 34.75 -4.05 12.57
CA GLY A 405 35.15 -2.85 11.84
C GLY A 405 34.16 -1.69 11.96
N SER A 406 32.95 -1.96 12.45
CA SER A 406 31.94 -0.94 12.73
C SER A 406 32.17 -0.32 14.11
N PRO A 407 32.09 1.02 14.27
CA PRO A 407 32.36 1.67 15.55
C PRO A 407 31.44 1.19 16.70
N ALA A 408 30.16 0.91 16.42
CA ALA A 408 29.22 0.36 17.39
C ALA A 408 29.12 -1.17 17.36
N GLY A 409 29.96 -1.85 16.56
CA GLY A 409 30.06 -3.32 16.55
C GLY A 409 29.04 -4.06 15.68
N PHE A 410 28.17 -3.36 14.96
CA PHE A 410 27.17 -3.95 14.07
C PHE A 410 27.14 -3.27 12.69
N SER A 411 26.76 -4.03 11.66
CA SER A 411 26.49 -3.49 10.33
C SER A 411 25.43 -4.31 9.59
N VAL A 412 24.85 -3.72 8.55
CA VAL A 412 24.05 -4.44 7.53
C VAL A 412 25.01 -4.86 6.41
N PRO A 413 25.23 -6.16 6.20
CA PRO A 413 26.20 -6.63 5.23
C PRO A 413 25.69 -6.50 3.80
N SER A 414 26.62 -6.38 2.85
CA SER A 414 26.32 -6.38 1.43
C SER A 414 25.77 -7.72 0.93
N GLN A 415 24.93 -7.68 -0.10
CA GLN A 415 24.43 -8.85 -0.84
C GLN A 415 24.11 -8.45 -2.28
N SER A 416 24.85 -9.01 -3.24
CA SER A 416 24.66 -8.71 -4.67
C SER A 416 23.72 -9.67 -5.40
N ASP A 417 23.39 -10.81 -4.79
CA ASP A 417 22.42 -11.76 -5.35
C ASP A 417 21.00 -11.31 -4.97
N GLU A 418 20.31 -10.65 -5.92
CA GLU A 418 18.92 -10.17 -5.75
C GLU A 418 17.98 -11.29 -5.29
N SER A 419 18.23 -12.57 -5.63
CA SER A 419 17.37 -13.68 -5.24
C SER A 419 17.41 -14.02 -3.74
N MET A 420 18.39 -13.46 -3.03
CA MET A 420 18.56 -13.56 -1.58
C MET A 420 17.86 -12.45 -0.79
N LEU A 421 17.34 -11.44 -1.50
CA LEU A 421 16.68 -10.27 -0.93
C LEU A 421 15.18 -10.28 -1.25
N PRO A 422 14.35 -9.56 -0.48
CA PRO A 422 12.95 -9.35 -0.82
C PRO A 422 12.80 -8.54 -2.12
N PRO A 423 11.68 -8.66 -2.85
CA PRO A 423 11.47 -7.95 -4.13
C PRO A 423 11.54 -6.43 -4.05
N THR A 424 11.27 -5.88 -2.86
CA THR A 424 11.30 -4.45 -2.55
C THR A 424 12.68 -3.97 -2.05
N ALA A 425 13.71 -4.81 -2.12
CA ALA A 425 15.07 -4.44 -1.78
C ALA A 425 15.68 -3.43 -2.78
N PRO A 426 16.04 -2.22 -2.35
CA PRO A 426 16.50 -1.15 -3.24
C PRO A 426 17.99 -1.25 -3.57
N MET A 427 18.76 -1.89 -2.70
CA MET A 427 20.22 -1.86 -2.68
C MET A 427 20.82 -3.26 -2.53
N HIS A 428 22.08 -3.41 -2.93
CA HIS A 428 22.82 -4.67 -2.80
C HIS A 428 23.34 -4.90 -1.37
N MET A 429 22.43 -4.94 -0.40
CA MET A 429 22.67 -5.25 1.01
C MET A 429 21.45 -5.94 1.61
N TYR A 430 21.57 -6.58 2.78
CA TYR A 430 20.44 -7.21 3.47
C TYR A 430 19.50 -6.19 4.11
N LEU A 431 18.85 -5.42 3.23
CA LEU A 431 17.91 -4.34 3.51
C LEU A 431 16.75 -4.44 2.52
N ASP A 432 15.56 -4.11 3.00
CA ASP A 432 14.31 -4.11 2.24
C ASP A 432 13.51 -2.84 2.51
N SER A 433 12.86 -2.27 1.49
CA SER A 433 12.10 -1.01 1.55
C SER A 433 10.63 -1.23 1.17
N PRO A 434 9.82 -1.86 2.05
CA PRO A 434 8.47 -2.30 1.70
C PRO A 434 7.42 -1.18 1.64
N GLY A 435 7.78 0.07 1.95
CA GLY A 435 6.87 1.22 1.84
C GLY A 435 5.77 1.28 2.89
N TYR A 436 6.01 0.66 4.06
CA TYR A 436 5.07 0.67 5.18
C TYR A 436 4.72 2.08 5.63
N HIS A 437 3.47 2.27 6.06
CA HIS A 437 3.04 3.55 6.59
C HIS A 437 3.75 3.85 7.90
N THR A 438 4.41 5.00 7.94
CA THR A 438 5.12 5.52 9.10
C THR A 438 4.81 6.99 9.28
N PHE A 439 4.57 7.38 10.52
CA PHE A 439 4.18 8.75 10.86
C PHE A 439 4.61 9.10 12.27
N ALA A 440 4.78 10.39 12.51
CA ALA A 440 5.15 10.97 13.79
C ALA A 440 4.17 12.05 14.22
N ASN A 441 3.84 12.06 15.51
CA ASN A 441 3.04 13.09 16.15
C ASN A 441 3.77 13.60 17.40
N GLY A 442 4.50 14.71 17.24
CA GLY A 442 5.31 15.27 18.32
C GLY A 442 6.44 14.31 18.69
N ASP A 443 6.37 13.74 19.88
CA ASP A 443 7.39 12.87 20.47
C ASP A 443 7.19 11.37 20.18
N GLU A 444 6.13 11.01 19.44
CA GLU A 444 5.74 9.62 19.19
C GLU A 444 5.79 9.27 17.69
N LEU A 445 6.51 8.21 17.36
CA LEU A 445 6.62 7.57 16.04
C LEU A 445 5.71 6.35 16.05
N SER A 446 5.06 6.06 14.93
CA SER A 446 4.34 4.81 14.71
C SER A 446 4.61 4.24 13.33
N VAL A 447 4.79 2.92 13.26
CA VAL A 447 4.94 2.16 12.03
C VAL A 447 3.86 1.08 11.97
N VAL A 448 3.17 1.00 10.83
CA VAL A 448 2.11 0.01 10.58
C VAL A 448 2.65 -1.10 9.68
N ILE A 449 2.74 -2.31 10.22
CA ILE A 449 3.28 -3.49 9.56
C ILE A 449 2.12 -4.45 9.25
N PRO A 450 1.80 -4.70 7.97
CA PRO A 450 0.82 -5.72 7.60
C PRO A 450 1.26 -7.09 8.11
N ALA A 451 0.36 -7.85 8.74
CA ALA A 451 0.73 -9.14 9.31
C ALA A 451 1.06 -10.20 8.25
N TRP A 452 0.46 -10.12 7.06
CA TRP A 452 0.73 -11.02 5.94
C TRP A 452 2.17 -10.90 5.43
N HIS A 453 2.81 -9.73 5.57
CA HIS A 453 4.24 -9.55 5.29
C HIS A 453 5.16 -10.30 6.26
N LEU A 454 4.68 -10.67 7.46
CA LEU A 454 5.47 -11.37 8.47
C LEU A 454 5.15 -12.88 8.44
N ARG A 455 5.72 -13.59 7.48
CA ARG A 455 5.34 -14.99 7.17
C ARG A 455 5.52 -15.92 8.36
N GLY A 456 4.42 -16.53 8.80
CA GLY A 456 4.40 -17.46 9.93
C GLY A 456 4.72 -16.82 11.29
N VAL A 457 4.71 -15.49 11.40
CA VAL A 457 4.99 -14.78 12.66
C VAL A 457 3.70 -14.49 13.41
N GLU A 458 3.49 -15.20 14.51
CA GLU A 458 2.35 -14.98 15.42
C GLU A 458 2.67 -14.00 16.56
N GLY A 459 3.94 -13.69 16.74
CA GLY A 459 4.46 -12.75 17.72
C GLY A 459 5.98 -12.76 17.77
N PHE A 460 6.56 -11.72 18.35
CA PHE A 460 8.00 -11.55 18.47
C PHE A 460 8.35 -10.70 19.69
N SER A 461 9.58 -10.85 20.17
CA SER A 461 10.16 -9.92 21.13
C SER A 461 10.91 -8.82 20.42
N TYR A 462 10.99 -7.65 21.04
CA TYR A 462 11.64 -6.48 20.47
C TYR A 462 12.24 -5.56 21.54
N ASP A 463 13.05 -4.63 21.05
CA ASP A 463 13.57 -3.49 21.80
C ASP A 463 13.33 -2.19 21.01
N ALA A 464 13.81 -1.07 21.53
CA ALA A 464 13.83 0.21 20.83
C ALA A 464 15.15 0.92 21.06
N LEU A 465 15.74 1.42 19.99
CA LEU A 465 16.96 2.22 20.04
C LEU A 465 16.95 3.30 18.96
N THR A 466 17.84 4.26 19.10
CA THR A 466 18.13 5.25 18.06
C THR A 466 19.60 5.24 17.74
N ALA A 467 19.94 5.32 16.46
CA ALA A 467 21.32 5.21 16.01
C ALA A 467 21.63 6.14 14.84
N GLN A 468 22.92 6.46 14.72
CA GLN A 468 23.52 6.99 13.52
C GLN A 468 24.30 5.86 12.82
N MET A 469 24.10 5.76 11.51
CA MET A 469 24.82 4.84 10.65
C MET A 469 25.50 5.61 9.53
N ARG A 470 26.44 4.95 8.86
CA ARG A 470 27.11 5.47 7.68
C ARG A 470 27.27 4.39 6.65
N VAL A 471 26.99 4.74 5.39
CA VAL A 471 27.26 3.87 4.26
C VAL A 471 28.77 3.81 4.03
N ASP A 472 29.32 2.61 4.03
CA ASP A 472 30.70 2.32 3.62
C ASP A 472 30.68 1.72 2.22
N GLY A 473 31.10 2.51 1.23
CA GLY A 473 31.31 2.11 -0.16
C GLY A 473 32.77 1.88 -0.53
N SER A 474 33.70 1.88 0.44
CA SER A 474 35.14 1.69 0.18
C SER A 474 35.51 0.26 -0.23
N GLY A 475 34.63 -0.70 0.07
CA GLY A 475 34.74 -2.11 -0.31
C GLY A 475 34.25 -2.41 -1.73
N HIS A 476 34.13 -3.71 -2.05
CA HIS A 476 33.57 -4.15 -3.33
C HIS A 476 32.03 -4.01 -3.39
N ALA A 477 31.37 -3.91 -2.23
CA ALA A 477 29.93 -3.73 -2.11
C ALA A 477 29.62 -2.90 -0.85
N HIS A 478 28.50 -2.18 -0.88
CA HIS A 478 28.10 -1.26 0.19
C HIS A 478 27.68 -2.00 1.45
N VAL A 479 28.13 -1.49 2.60
CA VAL A 479 27.75 -1.96 3.93
C VAL A 479 27.21 -0.77 4.70
N LEU A 480 26.13 -0.92 5.45
CA LEU A 480 25.64 0.13 6.35
C LEU A 480 26.20 -0.12 7.76
N ARG A 481 27.18 0.69 8.18
CA ARG A 481 27.84 0.53 9.48
C ARG A 481 27.15 1.36 10.54
N VAL A 482 26.86 0.76 11.70
CA VAL A 482 26.36 1.51 12.86
C VAL A 482 27.52 2.29 13.50
N GLU A 483 27.49 3.61 13.39
CA GLU A 483 28.54 4.48 13.93
C GLU A 483 28.33 4.76 15.42
N GLN A 484 27.10 5.05 15.80
CA GLN A 484 26.78 5.46 17.15
C GLN A 484 25.38 5.02 17.51
N VAL A 485 25.21 4.48 18.71
CA VAL A 485 23.90 4.26 19.32
C VAL A 485 23.70 5.36 20.36
N TYR A 486 22.61 6.13 20.23
CA TYR A 486 22.33 7.25 21.14
C TYR A 486 21.61 6.79 22.40
N SER A 487 20.57 5.97 22.25
CA SER A 487 19.75 5.48 23.35
C SER A 487 19.27 4.08 23.02
N VAL A 488 19.18 3.24 24.06
CA VAL A 488 18.61 1.89 24.02
C VAL A 488 17.64 1.78 25.18
N LEU A 489 16.39 1.44 24.90
CA LEU A 489 15.34 1.43 25.91
C LEU A 489 15.63 0.45 27.05
N SER A 490 16.10 -0.77 26.74
CA SER A 490 16.54 -1.74 27.76
C SER A 490 17.88 -1.40 28.43
N GLY A 491 18.69 -0.57 27.78
CA GLY A 491 20.08 -0.27 28.14
C GLY A 491 21.11 -1.32 27.69
N ASP A 492 20.69 -2.53 27.29
CA ASP A 492 21.60 -3.64 26.95
C ASP A 492 21.19 -4.48 25.73
N LEU A 493 20.12 -4.08 25.02
CA LEU A 493 19.54 -4.81 23.89
C LEU A 493 19.06 -6.22 24.27
N SER A 494 18.48 -6.40 25.46
CA SER A 494 17.89 -7.69 25.86
C SER A 494 16.60 -8.06 25.13
N LEU A 495 16.01 -7.15 24.34
CA LEU A 495 14.69 -7.29 23.68
C LEU A 495 13.58 -7.70 24.66
N PRO A 496 13.34 -6.93 25.75
CA PRO A 496 12.46 -7.36 26.84
C PRO A 496 10.97 -7.22 26.52
N LEU A 497 10.61 -6.50 25.47
CA LEU A 497 9.22 -6.26 25.08
C LEU A 497 8.73 -7.37 24.15
N SER A 498 7.43 -7.61 24.10
CA SER A 498 6.84 -8.61 23.21
C SER A 498 5.45 -8.20 22.73
N VAL A 499 5.06 -8.76 21.59
CA VAL A 499 3.71 -8.62 21.02
C VAL A 499 3.32 -9.94 20.38
N SER A 500 2.03 -10.28 20.42
CA SER A 500 1.48 -11.41 19.68
C SER A 500 0.06 -11.12 19.20
N LYS A 501 -0.36 -11.82 18.14
CA LYS A 501 -1.74 -11.76 17.63
C LYS A 501 -2.75 -12.19 18.70
N SER A 502 -2.36 -13.13 19.57
CA SER A 502 -3.21 -13.69 20.64
C SER A 502 -3.38 -12.79 21.88
N GLN A 503 -2.44 -11.87 22.15
CA GLN A 503 -2.56 -10.95 23.29
C GLN A 503 -3.69 -9.93 23.09
N ALA A 504 -4.07 -9.64 21.83
CA ALA A 504 -5.21 -8.78 21.52
C ALA A 504 -6.55 -9.33 22.07
N THR A 505 -6.67 -10.65 22.26
CA THR A 505 -7.91 -11.29 22.75
C THR A 505 -8.12 -11.13 24.26
N GLN A 506 -7.16 -10.63 25.03
CA GLN A 506 -7.28 -10.52 26.51
C GLN A 506 -7.74 -9.14 27.02
N ALA A 507 -7.96 -8.15 26.16
CA ALA A 507 -8.33 -6.78 26.56
C ALA A 507 -9.84 -6.48 26.45
N THR A 508 -10.74 -7.35 26.90
CA THR A 508 -12.14 -6.97 27.18
C THR A 508 -12.74 -7.77 28.34
N LYS A 509 -12.46 -7.29 29.55
CA LYS A 509 -13.38 -7.30 30.69
C LYS A 509 -12.83 -6.37 31.78
N LYS A 510 -13.34 -5.14 31.82
CA LYS A 510 -13.45 -4.38 33.07
C LYS A 510 -14.88 -3.90 33.20
#